data_AF-A0A2V5P6P7-F1
#
_entry.id   AF-A0A2V5P6P7-F1
#
_cell.length_a   1.000
_cell.length_b   1.000
_cell.length_c   1.000
_cell.angle_alpha   90.00
_cell.angle_beta   90.00
_cell.angle_gamma   90.00
#
_symmetry.space_group_name_H-M   'P 1'
#
loop_
_entity.id
_entity.type
_entity.pdbx_description
1 polymer ?
#
loop_
_entity_poly.entity_id
_entity_poly.type
_entity_poly.pdbx_seq_one_letter_code
_entity_poly.pdbx_strand_id
1 'polypeptide(L)'
;MADNAYLLPLQLERRQAAKLLPARVNNITLTSVISDDGVMLTQVRLEILPGDKRLLNLTLPKDARFWFAFVNQNGVWPWREQDRILIPLDQARPSGRGVPHGGITPVELYYSARVGSASSRALDLELLAPKFDLPLENITWRVSLSDKWQLKDWSGSLQLQREELVPHATVVDLQTYLQNEAAQQRERTKEAENFMAAGNTALEQGDPQQARRAFQAAFGLSAHDAAFNEDARVQLHNIKLQQALVGLNVRQSAASGDSGALGGKLRDLRDRKELSYTQQDAKDIIDRNPADDNAAFMRLAERLIQQQDAAVTSPAAIRASIPEQGRVLTFKRAVLVDA
;
A
#
# COMPACT_ATOMS: atom_id res chain seq x y z
N MET A 1 31.49 65.25 28.63
CA MET A 1 31.49 64.16 27.63
C MET A 1 30.22 63.36 27.89
N ALA A 2 29.24 63.43 26.99
CA ALA A 2 27.96 62.74 27.14
C ALA A 2 28.02 61.44 26.33
N ASP A 3 27.89 60.31 27.01
CA ASP A 3 27.92 58.97 26.44
C ASP A 3 26.47 58.62 26.02
N ASN A 4 26.19 58.70 24.71
CA ASN A 4 24.86 58.37 24.16
C ASN A 4 24.80 56.86 23.89
N ALA A 5 24.40 56.10 24.90
CA ALA A 5 24.09 54.68 24.75
C ALA A 5 22.78 54.51 23.96
N TYR A 6 22.88 54.04 22.71
CA TYR A 6 21.74 53.62 21.91
C TYR A 6 21.25 52.24 22.38
N LEU A 7 19.99 52.16 22.80
CA LEU A 7 19.29 50.89 23.06
C LEU A 7 18.48 50.51 21.83
N LEU A 8 18.88 49.43 21.15
CA LEU A 8 18.13 48.81 20.06
C LEU A 8 17.26 47.68 20.64
N PRO A 9 15.93 47.84 20.75
CA PRO A 9 15.06 46.76 21.20
C PRO A 9 14.96 45.70 20.10
N LEU A 10 15.63 44.56 20.33
CA LEU A 10 15.53 43.38 19.46
C LEU A 10 14.36 42.51 19.93
N GLN A 11 13.38 42.33 19.05
CA GLN A 11 12.29 41.37 19.26
C GLN A 11 12.66 40.04 18.62
N LEU A 12 12.91 39.02 19.45
CA LEU A 12 13.22 37.67 18.99
C LEU A 12 11.92 36.84 18.97
N GLU A 13 11.25 36.78 17.82
CA GLU A 13 10.14 35.84 17.61
C GLU A 13 10.68 34.46 17.24
N ARG A 14 10.64 33.52 18.19
CA ARG A 14 10.92 32.11 17.90
C ARG A 14 9.74 31.50 17.15
N ARG A 15 9.80 31.48 15.81
CA ARG A 15 8.86 30.72 14.99
C ARG A 15 9.01 29.23 15.33
N GLN A 16 7.90 28.55 15.64
CA GLN A 16 7.90 27.10 15.81
C GLN A 16 8.39 26.47 14.51
N ALA A 17 9.33 25.53 14.60
CA ALA A 17 9.75 24.74 13.46
C ALA A 17 8.50 24.08 12.86
N ALA A 18 8.27 24.24 11.55
CA ALA A 18 7.13 23.66 10.88
C ALA A 18 7.06 22.16 11.22
N LYS A 19 5.91 21.72 11.72
CA LYS A 19 5.69 20.31 12.06
C LYS A 19 5.88 19.51 10.79
N LEU A 20 6.98 18.76 10.70
CA LEU A 20 7.25 17.91 9.54
C LEU A 20 6.07 16.95 9.38
N LEU A 21 5.48 16.95 8.18
CA LEU A 21 4.39 16.04 7.88
C LEU A 21 4.93 14.60 7.95
N PRO A 22 4.26 13.69 8.67
CA PRO A 22 4.75 12.33 8.87
C PRO A 22 4.66 11.49 7.60
N ALA A 23 3.82 11.90 6.63
CA ALA A 23 3.62 11.24 5.35
C ALA A 23 3.16 12.26 4.29
N ARG A 24 3.25 11.90 3.01
CA ARG A 24 2.75 12.72 1.89
C ARG A 24 2.11 11.85 0.80
N VAL A 25 1.09 12.38 0.15
CA VAL A 25 0.47 11.78 -1.04
C VAL A 25 0.98 12.52 -2.27
N ASN A 26 1.78 11.87 -3.10
CA ASN A 26 2.39 12.49 -4.28
C ASN A 26 1.40 12.59 -5.45
N ASN A 27 0.51 11.61 -5.55
CA ASN A 27 -0.42 11.48 -6.65
C ASN A 27 -1.70 10.81 -6.15
N ILE A 28 -2.85 11.29 -6.62
CA ILE A 28 -4.14 10.67 -6.38
C ILE A 28 -4.97 10.67 -7.66
N THR A 29 -5.41 9.47 -8.04
CA THR A 29 -6.29 9.26 -9.18
C THR A 29 -7.62 8.68 -8.69
N LEU A 30 -8.71 9.38 -8.96
CA LEU A 30 -10.07 8.88 -8.78
C LEU A 30 -10.61 8.49 -10.16
N THR A 31 -11.01 7.25 -10.34
CA THR A 31 -11.73 6.78 -11.54
C THR A 31 -13.14 6.42 -11.12
N SER A 32 -14.13 7.09 -11.69
CA SER A 32 -15.53 6.91 -11.34
C SER A 32 -16.39 6.60 -12.56
N VAL A 33 -17.27 5.63 -12.44
CA VAL A 33 -18.35 5.38 -13.40
C VAL A 33 -19.67 5.71 -12.72
N ILE A 34 -20.51 6.47 -13.41
CA ILE A 34 -21.82 6.87 -12.91
C ILE A 34 -22.88 6.23 -13.78
N SER A 35 -23.80 5.54 -13.13
CA SER A 35 -24.97 4.95 -13.77
C SER A 35 -26.00 6.03 -14.13
N ASP A 36 -26.92 5.65 -15.01
CA ASP A 36 -28.02 6.52 -15.43
C ASP A 36 -29.03 6.84 -14.34
N ASP A 37 -28.96 6.20 -13.18
CA ASP A 37 -29.79 6.51 -12.02
C ASP A 37 -29.07 7.35 -10.95
N GLY A 38 -27.82 7.76 -11.21
CA GLY A 38 -27.04 8.63 -10.31
C GLY A 38 -26.28 7.89 -9.21
N VAL A 39 -25.98 6.60 -9.39
CA VAL A 39 -25.09 5.82 -8.52
C VAL A 39 -23.68 5.84 -9.10
N MET A 40 -22.71 6.21 -8.28
CA MET A 40 -21.31 6.26 -8.65
C MET A 40 -20.55 5.10 -7.99
N LEU A 41 -19.74 4.40 -8.79
CA LEU A 41 -18.69 3.50 -8.31
C LEU A 41 -17.34 4.16 -8.55
N THR A 42 -16.51 4.24 -7.52
CA THR A 42 -15.21 4.92 -7.57
C THR A 42 -14.09 4.03 -7.10
N GLN A 43 -13.02 3.97 -7.90
CA GLN A 43 -11.69 3.51 -7.50
C GLN A 43 -10.86 4.75 -7.17
N VAL A 44 -10.17 4.72 -6.03
CA VAL A 44 -9.16 5.71 -5.67
C VAL A 44 -7.82 5.01 -5.59
N ARG A 45 -6.82 5.54 -6.31
CA ARG A 45 -5.43 5.10 -6.26
C ARG A 45 -4.56 6.25 -5.73
N LEU A 46 -3.80 5.97 -4.69
CA LEU A 46 -2.92 6.92 -4.00
C LEU A 46 -1.48 6.42 -4.10
N GLU A 47 -0.55 7.32 -4.38
CA GLU A 47 0.89 7.07 -4.24
C GLU A 47 1.40 7.76 -2.98
N ILE A 48 1.59 6.98 -1.91
CA ILE A 48 1.89 7.50 -0.58
C ILE A 48 3.36 7.30 -0.26
N LEU A 49 4.02 8.32 0.27
CA LEU A 49 5.26 8.18 1.01
C LEU A 49 4.90 8.16 2.50
N PRO A 50 4.82 6.97 3.13
CA PRO A 50 4.19 6.82 4.44
C PRO A 50 5.01 7.40 5.60
N GLY A 51 6.32 7.59 5.42
CA GLY A 51 7.23 8.02 6.50
C GLY A 51 7.03 7.18 7.77
N ASP A 52 6.66 7.83 8.88
CA ASP A 52 6.40 7.15 10.17
C ASP A 52 4.92 6.78 10.38
N LYS A 53 4.03 7.13 9.44
CA LYS A 53 2.58 6.92 9.56
C LYS A 53 2.23 5.46 9.32
N ARG A 54 1.49 4.88 10.27
CA ARG A 54 1.04 3.47 10.25
C ARG A 54 -0.39 3.27 9.78
N LEU A 55 -1.20 4.33 9.83
CA LEU A 55 -2.61 4.28 9.49
C LEU A 55 -2.94 5.50 8.63
N LEU A 56 -3.48 5.26 7.44
CA LEU A 56 -4.12 6.28 6.61
C LEU A 56 -5.56 6.43 7.08
N ASN A 57 -5.93 7.64 7.48
CA ASN A 57 -7.29 7.91 7.91
C ASN A 57 -8.04 8.56 6.76
N LEU A 58 -9.22 8.05 6.45
CA LEU A 58 -10.10 8.66 5.47
C LEU A 58 -11.56 8.67 5.94
N THR A 59 -12.32 9.62 5.42
CA THR A 59 -13.76 9.75 5.64
C THR A 59 -14.44 9.74 4.28
N LEU A 60 -15.37 8.81 4.07
CA LEU A 60 -16.14 8.77 2.83
C LEU A 60 -17.25 9.83 2.85
N PRO A 61 -17.76 10.24 1.67
CA PRO A 61 -18.97 11.05 1.59
C PRO A 61 -20.13 10.42 2.35
N LYS A 62 -21.11 11.23 2.75
CA LYS A 62 -22.31 10.75 3.43
C LYS A 62 -23.02 9.69 2.56
N ASP A 63 -23.53 8.65 3.19
CA ASP A 63 -24.24 7.53 2.55
C ASP A 63 -23.40 6.71 1.53
N ALA A 64 -22.08 6.95 1.46
CA ALA A 64 -21.18 6.12 0.69
C ALA A 64 -20.91 4.77 1.38
N ARG A 65 -20.78 3.73 0.58
CA ARG A 65 -20.46 2.37 1.01
C ARG A 65 -19.03 2.04 0.60
N PHE A 66 -18.17 1.80 1.57
CA PHE A 66 -16.83 1.23 1.36
C PHE A 66 -16.93 -0.26 0.98
N TRP A 67 -16.13 -0.70 0.00
CA TRP A 67 -16.10 -2.10 -0.46
C TRP A 67 -14.83 -2.81 0.01
N PHE A 68 -13.66 -2.37 -0.45
CA PHE A 68 -12.36 -2.96 -0.09
C PHE A 68 -11.20 -1.99 -0.36
N ALA A 69 -10.04 -2.29 0.24
CA ALA A 69 -8.80 -1.56 0.01
C ALA A 69 -7.62 -2.52 -0.17
N PHE A 70 -6.58 -2.02 -0.84
CA PHE A 70 -5.31 -2.69 -1.06
C PHE A 70 -4.17 -1.76 -0.67
N VAL A 71 -3.12 -2.32 -0.07
CA VAL A 71 -1.88 -1.63 0.26
C VAL A 71 -0.74 -2.47 -0.28
N ASN A 72 0.13 -1.87 -1.10
CA ASN A 72 1.13 -2.63 -1.86
C ASN A 72 0.51 -3.85 -2.54
N GLN A 73 -0.66 -3.66 -3.14
CA GLN A 73 -1.38 -4.67 -3.90
C GLN A 73 -2.00 -5.82 -3.09
N ASN A 74 -1.77 -5.85 -1.79
CA ASN A 74 -2.34 -6.82 -0.87
C ASN A 74 -3.67 -6.31 -0.32
N GLY A 75 -4.70 -7.16 -0.31
CA GLY A 75 -5.97 -6.83 0.34
C GLY A 75 -5.75 -6.58 1.82
N VAL A 76 -6.33 -5.51 2.36
CA VAL A 76 -6.23 -5.16 3.78
C VAL A 76 -7.61 -5.04 4.40
N TRP A 77 -7.72 -5.48 5.66
CA TRP A 77 -8.91 -5.19 6.47
C TRP A 77 -8.81 -3.77 7.02
N PRO A 78 -9.68 -2.85 6.62
CA PRO A 78 -9.73 -1.55 7.26
C PRO A 78 -10.39 -1.68 8.64
N TRP A 79 -9.99 -0.81 9.56
CA TRP A 79 -10.74 -0.60 10.81
C TRP A 79 -11.70 0.56 10.64
N ARG A 80 -12.88 0.47 11.26
CA ARG A 80 -13.83 1.56 11.33
C ARG A 80 -13.84 2.15 12.72
N GLU A 81 -13.65 3.46 12.80
CA GLU A 81 -13.78 4.24 14.02
C GLU A 81 -14.80 5.35 13.74
N GLN A 82 -16.03 5.17 14.20
CA GLN A 82 -17.15 6.08 13.91
C GLN A 82 -17.38 6.23 12.39
N ASP A 83 -17.14 7.41 11.83
CA ASP A 83 -17.23 7.76 10.42
C ASP A 83 -15.90 7.58 9.65
N ARG A 84 -14.82 7.26 10.37
CA ARG A 84 -13.47 7.11 9.81
C ARG A 84 -13.17 5.68 9.43
N ILE A 85 -12.46 5.53 8.33
CA ILE A 85 -11.88 4.29 7.86
C ILE A 85 -10.36 4.41 8.00
N LEU A 86 -9.77 3.45 8.69
CA LEU A 86 -8.33 3.38 8.97
C LEU A 86 -7.73 2.26 8.11
N ILE A 87 -6.86 2.62 7.18
CA ILE A 87 -6.14 1.69 6.32
C ILE A 87 -4.73 1.49 6.89
N PRO A 88 -4.32 0.25 7.25
CA PRO A 88 -2.97 -0.02 7.73
C PRO A 88 -1.95 0.17 6.62
N LEU A 89 -0.90 0.95 6.87
CA LEU A 89 0.19 1.18 5.92
C LEU A 89 1.38 0.28 6.29
N ASP A 90 2.03 -0.28 5.26
CA ASP A 90 3.28 -0.99 5.43
C ASP A 90 4.40 -0.01 5.79
N GLN A 91 5.20 -0.34 6.79
CA GLN A 91 6.32 0.50 7.21
C GLN A 91 7.46 0.43 6.18
N ALA A 92 7.62 1.44 5.33
CA ALA A 92 8.87 1.60 4.59
C ALA A 92 9.99 1.98 5.58
N ARG A 93 11.10 1.23 5.60
CA ARG A 93 12.29 1.66 6.35
C ARG A 93 12.77 3.00 5.77
N PRO A 94 13.30 3.93 6.58
CA PRO A 94 14.26 4.89 6.07
C PRO A 94 15.43 4.07 5.52
N SER A 95 15.63 4.10 4.20
CA SER A 95 16.77 3.45 3.58
C SER A 95 18.05 3.98 4.24
N GLY A 96 18.88 3.06 4.75
CA GLY A 96 20.25 3.39 5.11
C GLY A 96 20.97 4.02 3.91
N ARG A 97 21.92 4.94 4.20
CA ARG A 97 22.73 5.71 3.24
C ARG A 97 22.89 4.99 1.89
N GLY A 98 22.23 5.51 0.86
CA GLY A 98 22.53 5.16 -0.54
C GLY A 98 21.35 4.73 -1.42
N VAL A 99 20.17 4.44 -0.87
CA VAL A 99 18.97 4.21 -1.69
C VAL A 99 18.07 5.45 -1.61
N PRO A 100 17.96 6.27 -2.66
CA PRO A 100 17.02 7.36 -2.66
C PRO A 100 15.61 6.76 -2.66
N HIS A 101 14.78 7.23 -1.72
CA HIS A 101 13.34 6.98 -1.57
C HIS A 101 12.99 5.82 -0.62
N GLY A 102 12.53 6.15 0.59
CA GLY A 102 11.59 5.27 1.29
C GLY A 102 10.44 5.00 0.34
N GLY A 103 10.17 3.73 0.04
CA GLY A 103 9.38 3.34 -1.13
C GLY A 103 8.00 4.00 -1.17
N ILE A 104 7.60 4.44 -2.37
CA ILE A 104 6.21 4.83 -2.64
C ILE A 104 5.33 3.59 -2.41
N THR A 105 4.32 3.76 -1.57
CA THR A 105 3.34 2.75 -1.20
C THR A 105 2.04 3.03 -1.95
N PRO A 106 1.70 2.26 -3.00
CA PRO A 106 0.39 2.35 -3.63
C PRO A 106 -0.70 1.90 -2.66
N VAL A 107 -1.71 2.74 -2.48
CA VAL A 107 -2.94 2.42 -1.76
C VAL A 107 -4.12 2.54 -2.71
N GLU A 108 -4.92 1.49 -2.81
CA GLU A 108 -6.14 1.46 -3.62
C GLU A 108 -7.35 1.28 -2.72
N LEU A 109 -8.44 1.98 -2.98
CA LEU A 109 -9.72 1.74 -2.31
C LEU A 109 -10.90 1.88 -3.27
N TYR A 110 -11.97 1.18 -2.94
CA TYR A 110 -13.19 1.15 -3.74
C TYR A 110 -14.39 1.50 -2.86
N TYR A 111 -15.23 2.38 -3.37
CA TYR A 111 -16.47 2.74 -2.71
C TYR A 111 -17.56 3.06 -3.73
N SER A 112 -18.81 2.98 -3.30
CA SER A 112 -19.95 3.44 -4.08
C SER A 112 -20.71 4.52 -3.32
N ALA A 113 -21.29 5.49 -4.02
CA ALA A 113 -22.10 6.54 -3.42
C ALA A 113 -23.25 6.90 -4.35
N ARG A 114 -24.38 7.35 -3.79
CA ARG A 114 -25.40 8.03 -4.59
C ARG A 114 -24.99 9.50 -4.71
N VAL A 115 -24.82 9.96 -5.93
CA VAL A 115 -24.30 11.30 -6.24
C VAL A 115 -25.34 12.19 -6.90
N GLY A 116 -26.53 11.66 -7.17
CA GLY A 116 -27.60 12.43 -7.76
C GLY A 116 -28.84 11.59 -8.02
N SER A 117 -29.79 12.23 -8.67
CA SER A 117 -31.01 11.60 -9.18
C SER A 117 -31.19 11.97 -10.63
N ALA A 118 -31.41 10.98 -11.47
CA ALA A 118 -31.69 11.20 -12.87
C ALA A 118 -33.17 11.53 -13.10
N SER A 119 -33.42 12.49 -13.97
CA SER A 119 -34.71 12.69 -14.62
C SER A 119 -34.64 12.19 -16.07
N SER A 120 -35.76 12.21 -16.79
CA SER A 120 -35.80 11.77 -18.19
C SER A 120 -34.94 12.60 -19.15
N ARG A 121 -34.50 13.81 -18.75
CA ARG A 121 -33.74 14.75 -19.60
C ARG A 121 -32.54 15.42 -18.94
N ALA A 122 -32.38 15.29 -17.63
CA ALA A 122 -31.29 15.92 -16.88
C ALA A 122 -30.75 14.97 -15.82
N LEU A 123 -29.44 15.03 -15.60
CA LEU A 123 -28.71 14.29 -14.59
C LEU A 123 -27.89 15.29 -13.78
N ASP A 124 -28.45 15.72 -12.64
CA ASP A 124 -27.78 16.63 -11.72
C ASP A 124 -26.95 15.82 -10.73
N LEU A 125 -25.65 16.11 -10.67
CA LEU A 125 -24.66 15.32 -9.94
C LEU A 125 -23.87 16.21 -8.97
N GLU A 126 -23.73 15.72 -7.74
CA GLU A 126 -22.82 16.25 -6.73
C GLU A 126 -21.74 15.21 -6.42
N LEU A 127 -20.52 15.48 -6.89
CA LEU A 127 -19.39 14.57 -6.75
C LEU A 127 -18.50 14.99 -5.58
N LEU A 128 -18.61 14.27 -4.47
CA LEU A 128 -17.76 14.46 -3.29
C LEU A 128 -16.69 13.37 -3.25
N ALA A 129 -15.42 13.78 -3.16
CA ALA A 129 -14.30 12.85 -2.98
C ALA A 129 -14.14 12.44 -1.50
N PRO A 130 -13.50 11.30 -1.20
CA PRO A 130 -13.10 10.97 0.16
C PRO A 130 -12.14 12.01 0.72
N LYS A 131 -12.29 12.30 2.00
CA LYS A 131 -11.37 13.16 2.76
C LYS A 131 -10.25 12.32 3.33
N PHE A 132 -9.02 12.82 3.25
CA PHE A 132 -7.82 12.15 3.78
C PHE A 132 -7.15 13.02 4.82
N ASP A 133 -6.52 12.42 5.81
CA ASP A 133 -5.77 13.16 6.84
C ASP A 133 -4.34 13.57 6.40
N LEU A 134 -4.11 13.61 5.09
CA LEU A 134 -2.85 13.99 4.46
C LEU A 134 -3.11 14.98 3.33
N PRO A 135 -2.19 15.93 3.07
CA PRO A 135 -2.27 16.79 1.91
C PRO A 135 -2.15 15.94 0.64
N LEU A 136 -2.95 16.32 -0.36
CA LEU A 136 -3.02 15.64 -1.65
C LEU A 136 -2.31 16.48 -2.71
N GLU A 137 -1.35 15.87 -3.39
CA GLU A 137 -0.69 16.43 -4.57
C GLU A 137 -1.18 15.71 -5.84
N ASN A 138 -1.15 16.41 -6.97
CA ASN A 138 -1.46 15.88 -8.31
C ASN A 138 -2.79 15.12 -8.38
N ILE A 139 -3.88 15.82 -8.08
CA ILE A 139 -5.22 15.25 -8.05
C ILE A 139 -5.76 15.14 -9.47
N THR A 140 -6.14 13.94 -9.87
CA THR A 140 -6.86 13.67 -11.12
C THR A 140 -8.15 12.91 -10.82
N TRP A 141 -9.27 13.39 -11.33
CA TRP A 141 -10.55 12.68 -11.26
C TRP A 141 -11.09 12.46 -12.67
N ARG A 142 -11.18 11.19 -13.07
CA ARG A 142 -11.79 10.75 -14.33
C ARG A 142 -13.20 10.25 -14.04
N VAL A 143 -14.19 10.85 -14.69
CA VAL A 143 -15.61 10.56 -14.51
C VAL A 143 -16.17 10.08 -15.84
N SER A 144 -16.62 8.83 -15.85
CA SER A 144 -17.26 8.19 -17.00
C SER A 144 -18.77 8.19 -16.83
N LEU A 145 -19.46 8.68 -17.85
CA LEU A 145 -20.91 8.77 -17.97
C LEU A 145 -21.36 8.04 -19.24
N SER A 146 -22.61 7.60 -19.30
CA SER A 146 -23.22 7.18 -20.58
C SER A 146 -23.09 8.29 -21.63
N ASP A 147 -22.91 7.91 -22.89
CA ASP A 147 -22.71 8.81 -24.04
C ASP A 147 -23.93 9.68 -24.36
N LYS A 148 -25.11 9.28 -23.89
CA LYS A 148 -26.36 10.05 -23.99
C LYS A 148 -26.35 11.34 -23.17
N TRP A 149 -25.53 11.41 -22.13
CA TRP A 149 -25.40 12.61 -21.31
C TRP A 149 -24.37 13.55 -21.93
N GLN A 150 -24.63 14.85 -21.87
CA GLN A 150 -23.70 15.89 -22.29
C GLN A 150 -23.50 16.84 -21.11
N LEU A 151 -22.24 17.21 -20.87
CA LEU A 151 -21.93 18.16 -19.81
C LEU A 151 -22.43 19.54 -20.25
N LYS A 152 -23.38 20.09 -19.50
CA LYS A 152 -23.91 21.43 -19.76
C LYS A 152 -23.20 22.48 -18.92
N ASP A 153 -23.17 22.26 -17.61
CA ASP A 153 -22.62 23.18 -16.62
C ASP A 153 -21.80 22.38 -15.60
N TRP A 154 -20.74 22.99 -15.07
CA TRP A 154 -19.96 22.42 -13.98
C TRP A 154 -19.48 23.50 -13.02
N SER A 155 -19.34 23.14 -11.75
CA SER A 155 -18.70 23.97 -10.73
C SER A 155 -18.03 23.08 -9.70
N GLY A 156 -17.08 23.63 -8.94
CA GLY A 156 -16.43 22.90 -7.87
C GLY A 156 -14.96 23.29 -7.71
N SER A 157 -14.24 22.44 -6.97
CA SER A 157 -12.87 22.71 -6.55
C SER A 157 -11.80 22.13 -7.50
N LEU A 158 -12.21 21.32 -8.48
CA LEU A 158 -11.34 20.77 -9.54
C LEU A 158 -11.66 21.45 -10.86
N GLN A 159 -10.67 21.57 -11.75
CA GLN A 159 -10.85 22.18 -13.07
C GLN A 159 -11.04 21.11 -14.14
N LEU A 160 -12.05 21.28 -15.00
CA LEU A 160 -12.20 20.45 -16.20
C LEU A 160 -11.03 20.70 -17.15
N GLN A 161 -10.27 19.66 -17.45
CA GLN A 161 -9.12 19.71 -18.36
C GLN A 161 -9.42 19.08 -19.71
N ARG A 162 -10.26 18.04 -19.71
CA ARG A 162 -10.56 17.30 -20.93
C ARG A 162 -11.92 16.64 -20.89
N GLU A 163 -12.55 16.56 -22.05
CA GLU A 163 -13.73 15.76 -22.33
C GLU A 163 -13.47 14.92 -23.58
N GLU A 164 -13.68 13.62 -23.47
CA GLU A 164 -13.46 12.65 -24.54
C GLU A 164 -14.68 11.72 -24.64
N LEU A 165 -15.02 11.30 -25.86
CA LEU A 165 -15.99 10.24 -26.08
C LEU A 165 -15.24 8.93 -26.33
N VAL A 166 -15.26 8.03 -25.36
CA VAL A 166 -14.71 6.68 -25.46
C VAL A 166 -15.82 5.77 -25.99
N PRO A 167 -15.69 5.21 -27.21
CA PRO A 167 -16.74 4.40 -27.80
C PRO A 167 -17.18 3.26 -26.87
N HIS A 168 -18.48 3.09 -26.70
CA HIS A 168 -19.03 1.86 -26.16
C HIS A 168 -18.69 0.74 -27.16
N ALA A 169 -17.95 -0.28 -26.72
CA ALA A 169 -17.94 -1.53 -27.46
C ALA A 169 -19.38 -2.06 -27.37
N THR A 170 -20.15 -1.92 -28.47
CA THR A 170 -21.59 -2.21 -28.53
C THR A 170 -21.92 -3.68 -28.31
N VAL A 171 -20.89 -4.51 -28.30
CA VAL A 171 -20.85 -5.82 -27.66
C VAL A 171 -19.71 -5.66 -26.65
N VAL A 172 -19.85 -6.14 -25.42
CA VAL A 172 -18.65 -6.45 -24.61
C VAL A 172 -17.86 -7.41 -25.47
N ASP A 173 -16.93 -6.88 -26.27
CA ASP A 173 -16.14 -7.66 -27.18
C ASP A 173 -15.29 -8.53 -26.28
N LEU A 174 -15.77 -9.75 -26.07
CA LEU A 174 -15.15 -10.72 -25.20
C LEU A 174 -13.66 -10.82 -25.57
N GLN A 175 -13.32 -10.62 -26.84
CA GLN A 175 -11.95 -10.58 -27.31
C GLN A 175 -11.16 -9.38 -26.78
N THR A 176 -11.68 -8.15 -26.90
CA THR A 176 -11.08 -6.95 -26.28
C THR A 176 -10.98 -7.08 -24.75
N TYR A 177 -12.01 -7.61 -24.08
CA TYR A 177 -11.96 -7.86 -22.64
C TYR A 177 -10.88 -8.88 -22.27
N LEU A 178 -10.84 -10.03 -22.95
CA LEU A 178 -9.82 -11.06 -22.72
C LEU A 178 -8.42 -10.57 -23.05
N GLN A 179 -8.25 -9.72 -24.07
CA GLN A 179 -6.97 -9.08 -24.38
C GLN A 179 -6.53 -8.11 -23.29
N ASN A 180 -7.45 -7.27 -22.80
CA ASN A 180 -7.18 -6.33 -21.71
C ASN A 180 -6.88 -7.06 -20.40
N GLU A 181 -7.62 -8.12 -20.09
CA GLU A 181 -7.32 -9.00 -18.95
C GLU A 181 -5.95 -9.65 -19.14
N ALA A 182 -5.64 -10.25 -20.30
CA ALA A 182 -4.34 -10.85 -20.56
C ALA A 182 -3.19 -9.84 -20.44
N ALA A 183 -3.38 -8.61 -20.91
CA ALA A 183 -2.41 -7.52 -20.75
C ALA A 183 -2.19 -7.18 -19.27
N GLN A 184 -3.28 -6.99 -18.50
CA GLN A 184 -3.21 -6.77 -17.06
C GLN A 184 -2.54 -7.92 -16.31
N GLN A 185 -2.85 -9.17 -16.65
CA GLN A 185 -2.21 -10.34 -16.03
C GLN A 185 -0.71 -10.37 -16.32
N ARG A 186 -0.27 -10.03 -17.55
CA ARG A 186 1.16 -9.93 -17.90
C ARG A 186 1.87 -8.84 -17.12
N GLU A 187 1.24 -7.68 -16.96
CA GLU A 187 1.79 -6.60 -16.14
C GLU A 187 1.95 -7.05 -14.68
N ARG A 188 0.94 -7.71 -14.11
CA ARG A 188 1.01 -8.26 -12.76
C ARG A 188 2.09 -9.32 -12.61
N THR A 189 2.26 -10.22 -13.58
CA THR A 189 3.36 -11.19 -13.58
C THR A 189 4.71 -10.49 -13.57
N LYS A 190 4.90 -9.48 -14.42
CA LYS A 190 6.14 -8.69 -14.47
C LYS A 190 6.41 -7.95 -13.16
N GLU A 191 5.39 -7.41 -12.51
CA GLU A 191 5.54 -6.81 -11.19
C GLU A 191 5.89 -7.85 -10.13
N ALA A 192 5.26 -9.03 -10.17
CA ALA A 192 5.57 -10.13 -9.27
C ALA A 192 7.03 -10.60 -9.44
N GLU A 193 7.54 -10.68 -10.67
CA GLU A 193 8.95 -10.96 -11.00
C GLU A 193 9.89 -9.92 -10.38
N ASN A 194 9.56 -8.63 -10.49
CA ASN A 194 10.34 -7.55 -9.87
C ASN A 194 10.38 -7.71 -8.35
N PHE A 195 9.26 -8.09 -7.72
CA PHE A 195 9.23 -8.37 -6.28
C PHE A 195 10.02 -9.62 -5.90
N MET A 196 9.99 -10.69 -6.70
CA MET A 196 10.85 -11.86 -6.49
C MET A 196 12.34 -11.49 -6.54
N ALA A 197 12.74 -10.72 -7.55
CA ALA A 197 14.11 -10.23 -7.68
C ALA A 197 14.52 -9.33 -6.50
N ALA A 198 13.66 -8.37 -6.13
CA ALA A 198 13.89 -7.52 -4.97
C ALA A 198 14.01 -8.32 -3.66
N GLY A 199 13.23 -9.40 -3.53
CA GLY A 199 13.32 -10.32 -2.41
C GLY A 199 14.68 -11.01 -2.33
N ASN A 200 15.15 -11.55 -3.45
CA ASN A 200 16.47 -12.19 -3.55
C ASN A 200 17.60 -11.20 -3.24
N THR A 201 17.57 -9.99 -3.81
CA THR A 201 18.55 -8.94 -3.50
C THR A 201 18.55 -8.56 -2.02
N ALA A 202 17.38 -8.46 -1.39
CA ALA A 202 17.29 -8.19 0.04
C ALA A 202 17.90 -9.32 0.89
N LEU A 203 17.77 -10.58 0.48
CA LEU A 203 18.45 -11.71 1.14
C LEU A 203 19.97 -11.63 1.03
N GLU A 204 20.50 -11.26 -0.14
CA GLU A 204 21.94 -11.06 -0.36
C GLU A 204 22.48 -9.92 0.50
N GLN A 205 21.68 -8.87 0.72
CA GLN A 205 22.02 -7.74 1.56
C GLN A 205 21.84 -7.99 3.07
N GLY A 206 21.34 -9.17 3.47
CA GLY A 206 21.08 -9.50 4.87
C GLY A 206 19.87 -8.77 5.48
N ASP A 207 18.88 -8.41 4.65
CA ASP A 207 17.60 -7.84 5.04
C ASP A 207 16.44 -8.84 4.86
N PRO A 208 16.33 -9.85 5.74
CA PRO A 208 15.30 -10.88 5.63
C PRO A 208 13.87 -10.32 5.80
N GLN A 209 13.69 -9.16 6.47
CA GLN A 209 12.37 -8.54 6.62
C GLN A 209 11.90 -7.89 5.32
N GLN A 210 12.78 -7.19 4.61
CA GLN A 210 12.46 -6.68 3.29
C GLN A 210 12.21 -7.83 2.30
N ALA A 211 13.04 -8.88 2.35
CA ALA A 211 12.85 -10.06 1.52
C ALA A 211 11.47 -10.71 1.70
N ARG A 212 11.06 -10.94 2.96
CA ARG A 212 9.74 -11.49 3.28
C ARG A 212 8.60 -10.66 2.70
N ARG A 213 8.67 -9.34 2.81
CA ARG A 213 7.63 -8.44 2.26
C ARG A 213 7.56 -8.51 0.75
N ALA A 214 8.72 -8.53 0.08
CA ALA A 214 8.79 -8.65 -1.36
C ALA A 214 8.21 -10.00 -1.85
N PHE A 215 8.59 -11.13 -1.24
CA PHE A 215 8.01 -12.43 -1.59
C PHE A 215 6.51 -12.51 -1.29
N GLN A 216 6.04 -11.86 -0.22
CA GLN A 216 4.61 -11.78 0.08
C GLN A 216 3.84 -11.00 -0.99
N ALA A 217 4.37 -9.88 -1.47
CA ALA A 217 3.79 -9.12 -2.56
C ALA A 217 3.79 -9.92 -3.88
N ALA A 218 4.89 -10.60 -4.20
CA ALA A 218 4.97 -11.49 -5.36
C ALA A 218 3.95 -12.63 -5.31
N PHE A 219 3.79 -13.28 -4.16
CA PHE A 219 2.78 -14.32 -3.95
C PHE A 219 1.34 -13.79 -4.11
N GLY A 220 1.03 -12.61 -3.57
CA GLY A 220 -0.30 -11.99 -3.75
C GLY A 220 -0.61 -11.59 -5.19
N LEU A 221 0.41 -11.11 -5.93
CA LEU A 221 0.27 -10.66 -7.31
C LEU A 221 0.14 -11.79 -8.33
N SER A 222 0.64 -12.98 -8.00
CA SER A 222 0.75 -14.10 -8.93
C SER A 222 -0.40 -15.09 -8.86
N ALA A 223 -1.49 -14.78 -8.15
CA ALA A 223 -2.62 -15.71 -7.96
C ALA A 223 -3.23 -16.22 -9.29
N HIS A 224 -3.03 -15.52 -10.41
CA HIS A 224 -3.47 -15.91 -11.75
C HIS A 224 -2.52 -16.87 -12.49
N ASP A 225 -1.26 -16.99 -12.07
CA ASP A 225 -0.24 -17.83 -12.68
C ASP A 225 0.19 -18.92 -11.68
N ALA A 226 -0.36 -20.13 -11.84
CA ALA A 226 -0.15 -21.21 -10.88
C ALA A 226 1.32 -21.62 -10.73
N ALA A 227 2.11 -21.57 -11.79
CA ALA A 227 3.52 -21.98 -11.74
C ALA A 227 4.34 -20.94 -10.97
N PHE A 228 4.21 -19.66 -11.33
CA PHE A 228 4.88 -18.58 -10.61
C PHE A 228 4.39 -18.47 -9.17
N ASN A 229 3.09 -18.65 -8.93
CA ASN A 229 2.52 -18.58 -7.59
C ASN A 229 3.10 -19.63 -6.66
N GLU A 230 3.31 -20.85 -7.16
CA GLU A 230 3.93 -21.92 -6.39
C GLU A 230 5.39 -21.60 -6.05
N ASP A 231 6.16 -21.06 -7.00
CA ASP A 231 7.54 -20.62 -6.74
C ASP A 231 7.57 -19.50 -5.69
N ALA A 232 6.72 -18.48 -5.83
CA ALA A 232 6.61 -17.38 -4.88
C ALA A 232 6.18 -17.87 -3.49
N ARG A 233 5.27 -18.83 -3.42
CA ARG A 233 4.82 -19.47 -2.17
C ARG A 233 5.97 -20.21 -1.50
N VAL A 234 6.77 -20.96 -2.25
CA VAL A 234 7.95 -21.67 -1.73
C VAL A 234 8.99 -20.69 -1.20
N GLN A 235 9.33 -19.63 -1.93
CA GLN A 235 10.28 -18.62 -1.44
C GLN A 235 9.78 -17.93 -0.17
N LEU A 236 8.51 -17.54 -0.13
CA LEU A 236 7.88 -16.94 1.05
C LEU A 236 7.88 -17.90 2.24
N HIS A 237 7.59 -19.18 2.01
CA HIS A 237 7.62 -20.20 3.06
C HIS A 237 9.03 -20.40 3.62
N ASN A 238 10.03 -20.54 2.75
CA ASN A 238 11.43 -20.73 3.13
C ASN A 238 11.94 -19.58 4.01
N ILE A 239 11.66 -18.33 3.65
CA ILE A 239 12.09 -17.18 4.47
C ILE A 239 11.36 -17.12 5.82
N LYS A 240 10.07 -17.45 5.87
CA LYS A 240 9.31 -17.52 7.12
C LYS A 240 9.88 -18.60 8.05
N LEU A 241 10.20 -19.76 7.49
CA LEU A 241 10.81 -20.89 8.21
C LEU A 241 12.16 -20.49 8.79
N GLN A 242 13.04 -19.94 7.97
CA GLN A 242 14.35 -19.44 8.41
C GLN A 242 14.23 -18.39 9.53
N GLN A 243 13.34 -17.42 9.40
CA GLN A 243 13.10 -16.41 10.44
C GLN A 243 12.60 -17.02 11.75
N ALA A 244 11.70 -18.00 11.66
CA ALA A 244 11.19 -18.70 12.83
C ALA A 244 12.31 -19.47 13.53
N LEU A 245 13.14 -20.21 12.79
CA LEU A 245 14.28 -20.94 13.34
C LEU A 245 15.31 -20.03 13.99
N VAL A 246 15.70 -18.93 13.32
CA VAL A 246 16.64 -17.96 13.89
C VAL A 246 16.05 -17.33 15.15
N GLY A 247 14.77 -16.94 15.14
CA GLY A 247 14.10 -16.37 16.31
C GLY A 247 13.99 -17.34 17.49
N LEU A 248 13.74 -18.63 17.23
CA LEU A 248 13.73 -19.68 18.26
C LEU A 248 15.13 -19.87 18.85
N ASN A 249 16.16 -19.89 18.01
CA ASN A 249 17.55 -20.00 18.44
C ASN A 249 18.00 -18.81 19.30
N VAL A 250 17.63 -17.59 18.93
CA VAL A 250 17.92 -16.38 19.71
C VAL A 250 17.20 -16.43 21.07
N ARG A 251 15.95 -16.90 21.11
CA ARG A 251 15.20 -17.04 22.38
C ARG A 251 15.77 -18.15 23.27
N GLN A 252 16.17 -19.28 22.70
CA GLN A 252 16.78 -20.37 23.45
C GLN A 252 18.13 -19.95 24.04
N SER A 253 19.00 -19.27 23.28
CA SER A 253 20.30 -18.83 23.81
C SER A 253 20.13 -17.82 24.94
N ALA A 254 19.12 -16.96 24.87
CA ALA A 254 18.78 -16.05 25.96
C ALA A 254 18.38 -16.79 27.26
N ALA A 255 17.73 -17.95 27.16
CA ALA A 255 17.33 -18.76 28.30
C ALA A 255 18.45 -19.67 28.84
N SER A 256 19.28 -20.23 27.96
CA SER A 256 20.36 -21.16 28.31
C SER A 256 21.71 -20.49 28.59
N GLY A 257 21.83 -19.19 28.32
CA GLY A 257 23.08 -18.42 28.42
C GLY A 257 23.84 -18.35 27.10
N ASP A 258 24.43 -17.18 26.78
CA ASP A 258 25.16 -16.95 25.52
C ASP A 258 26.61 -17.48 25.59
N SER A 259 26.82 -18.72 26.01
CA SER A 259 28.15 -19.32 26.09
C SER A 259 28.54 -19.98 24.76
N GLY A 260 29.31 -19.27 23.92
CA GLY A 260 29.86 -19.80 22.67
C GLY A 260 30.32 -18.73 21.67
N ALA A 261 30.99 -19.13 20.59
CA ALA A 261 31.53 -18.23 19.55
C ALA A 261 30.46 -17.36 18.85
N LEU A 262 29.22 -17.87 18.76
CA LEU A 262 28.07 -17.14 18.20
C LEU A 262 27.26 -16.36 19.25
N GLY A 263 27.62 -16.47 20.55
CA GLY A 263 26.90 -15.82 21.65
C GLY A 263 26.80 -14.30 21.52
N GLY A 264 27.88 -13.66 21.06
CA GLY A 264 27.88 -12.22 20.76
C GLY A 264 26.94 -11.83 19.62
N LYS A 265 26.86 -12.63 18.55
CA LYS A 265 25.96 -12.39 17.41
C LYS A 265 24.48 -12.56 17.81
N LEU A 266 24.16 -13.58 18.61
CA LEU A 266 22.79 -13.82 19.08
C LEU A 266 22.31 -12.74 20.03
N ARG A 267 23.21 -12.27 20.89
CA ARG A 267 22.96 -11.13 21.77
C ARG A 267 22.69 -9.86 20.96
N ASP A 268 23.50 -9.58 19.93
CA ASP A 268 23.26 -8.46 19.02
C ASP A 268 21.91 -8.59 18.29
N LEU A 269 21.55 -9.78 17.79
CA LEU A 269 20.25 -10.03 17.18
C LEU A 269 19.06 -9.87 18.15
N ARG A 270 19.27 -10.17 19.44
CA ARG A 270 18.25 -9.99 20.48
C ARG A 270 18.08 -8.52 20.86
N ASP A 271 19.17 -7.79 20.95
CA ASP A 271 19.19 -6.41 21.46
C ASP A 271 18.77 -5.41 20.35
N ARG A 272 18.80 -5.84 19.08
CA ARG A 272 18.26 -5.07 17.96
C ARG A 272 16.74 -5.16 17.87
N LYS A 273 16.13 -4.02 17.57
CA LYS A 273 14.68 -3.91 17.31
C LYS A 273 14.22 -4.71 16.09
N GLU A 274 15.13 -4.98 15.15
CA GLU A 274 14.86 -5.73 13.92
C GLU A 274 15.99 -6.74 13.63
N LEU A 275 15.63 -8.00 13.33
CA LEU A 275 16.59 -9.06 13.02
C LEU A 275 17.12 -8.90 11.59
N SER A 276 18.32 -8.33 11.46
CA SER A 276 19.11 -8.34 10.21
C SER A 276 20.21 -9.39 10.33
N TYR A 277 20.25 -10.33 9.39
CA TYR A 277 21.24 -11.42 9.35
C TYR A 277 21.39 -11.94 7.92
N THR A 278 22.58 -12.43 7.59
CA THR A 278 22.86 -13.01 6.27
C THR A 278 22.40 -14.46 6.20
N GLN A 279 22.38 -15.03 4.98
CA GLN A 279 22.09 -16.46 4.78
C GLN A 279 23.11 -17.36 5.49
N GLN A 280 24.38 -16.95 5.49
CA GLN A 280 25.41 -17.69 6.20
C GLN A 280 25.21 -17.63 7.72
N ASP A 281 24.87 -16.46 8.27
CA ASP A 281 24.57 -16.33 9.70
C ASP A 281 23.38 -17.22 10.11
N ALA A 282 22.33 -17.27 9.28
CA ALA A 282 21.19 -18.14 9.53
C ALA A 282 21.60 -19.60 9.60
N LYS A 283 22.41 -20.05 8.63
CA LYS A 283 22.94 -21.41 8.58
C LYS A 283 23.79 -21.73 9.80
N ASP A 284 24.75 -20.87 10.14
CA ASP A 284 25.62 -21.04 11.31
C ASP A 284 24.83 -21.11 12.62
N ILE A 285 23.76 -20.30 12.75
CA ILE A 285 22.88 -20.30 13.92
C ILE A 285 22.07 -21.59 14.02
N ILE A 286 21.63 -22.16 12.90
CA ILE A 286 20.85 -23.40 12.87
C ILE A 286 21.76 -24.61 13.11
N ASP A 287 22.90 -24.67 12.42
CA ASP A 287 23.83 -25.81 12.46
C ASP A 287 24.54 -25.98 13.82
N ARG A 288 24.44 -25.00 14.72
CA ARG A 288 25.02 -25.08 16.07
C ARG A 288 24.32 -26.13 16.96
N ASN A 289 23.03 -26.39 16.73
CA ASN A 289 22.27 -27.27 17.62
C ASN A 289 22.43 -28.73 17.17
N PRO A 290 22.29 -29.69 18.10
CA PRO A 290 22.12 -31.10 17.75
C PRO A 290 20.98 -31.31 16.75
N ALA A 291 21.09 -32.37 15.93
CA ALA A 291 20.10 -32.70 14.91
C ALA A 291 18.68 -32.87 15.48
N ASP A 292 18.57 -33.46 16.68
CA ASP A 292 17.29 -33.67 17.37
C ASP A 292 16.62 -32.35 17.77
N ASP A 293 17.41 -31.39 18.26
CA ASP A 293 16.92 -30.04 18.62
C ASP A 293 16.47 -29.28 17.37
N ASN A 294 17.24 -29.37 16.28
CA ASN A 294 16.86 -28.77 15.01
C ASN A 294 15.55 -29.37 14.46
N ALA A 295 15.37 -30.68 14.57
CA ALA A 295 14.12 -31.34 14.19
C ALA A 295 12.93 -30.86 15.05
N ALA A 296 13.13 -30.64 16.35
CA ALA A 296 12.11 -30.07 17.23
C ALA A 296 11.78 -28.62 16.86
N PHE A 297 12.79 -27.80 16.58
CA PHE A 297 12.61 -26.41 16.14
C PHE A 297 11.93 -26.29 14.79
N MET A 298 12.24 -27.16 13.84
CA MET A 298 11.55 -27.23 12.56
C MET A 298 10.05 -27.45 12.76
N ARG A 299 9.65 -28.46 13.53
CA ARG A 299 8.23 -28.74 13.81
C ARG A 299 7.53 -27.58 14.52
N LEU A 300 8.22 -26.93 15.46
CA LEU A 300 7.65 -25.80 16.19
C LEU A 300 7.53 -24.56 15.30
N ALA A 301 8.54 -24.29 14.46
CA ALA A 301 8.52 -23.22 13.47
C ALA A 301 7.38 -23.40 12.46
N GLU A 302 7.20 -24.61 11.92
CA GLU A 302 6.10 -24.95 11.02
C GLU A 302 4.73 -24.67 11.66
N ARG A 303 4.52 -25.13 12.91
CA ARG A 303 3.27 -24.86 13.63
C ARG A 303 3.04 -23.37 13.87
N LEU A 304 4.09 -22.63 14.25
CA LEU A 304 4.02 -21.18 14.43
C LEU A 304 3.66 -20.46 13.13
N ILE A 305 4.20 -20.90 11.99
CA ILE A 305 3.90 -20.32 10.69
C ILE A 305 2.47 -20.63 10.30
N GLN A 306 2.01 -21.88 10.45
CA GLN A 306 0.63 -22.26 10.20
C GLN A 306 -0.36 -21.45 11.03
N GLN A 307 -0.08 -21.26 12.33
CA GLN A 307 -0.90 -20.43 13.21
C GLN A 307 -0.89 -18.95 12.80
N GLN A 308 0.27 -18.41 12.43
CA GLN A 308 0.38 -17.03 11.96
C GLN A 308 -0.37 -16.82 10.64
N ASP A 309 -0.24 -17.74 9.69
CA ASP A 309 -0.90 -17.65 8.40
C ASP A 309 -2.42 -17.82 8.53
N ALA A 310 -2.89 -18.67 9.45
CA ALA A 310 -4.30 -18.78 9.79
C ALA A 310 -4.85 -17.51 10.49
N ALA A 311 -4.00 -16.76 11.22
CA ALA A 311 -4.37 -15.51 11.87
C ALA A 311 -4.35 -14.31 10.91
N VAL A 312 -3.42 -14.30 9.94
CA VAL A 312 -3.31 -13.30 8.87
C VAL A 312 -4.23 -13.70 7.72
N THR A 313 -5.54 -13.69 7.97
CA THR A 313 -6.51 -13.82 6.88
C THR A 313 -6.52 -12.51 6.10
N SER A 314 -5.62 -12.37 5.12
CA SER A 314 -5.75 -11.29 4.12
C SER A 314 -7.07 -11.52 3.37
N PRO A 315 -7.96 -10.51 3.27
CA PRO A 315 -9.21 -10.67 2.55
C PRO A 315 -8.92 -10.95 1.09
N ALA A 316 -9.49 -12.05 0.56
CA ALA A 316 -9.60 -12.23 -0.88
C ALA A 316 -10.56 -11.16 -1.42
N ALA A 317 -10.00 -10.01 -1.81
CA ALA A 317 -10.76 -8.91 -2.37
C ALA A 317 -10.73 -9.00 -3.90
N ILE A 318 -11.92 -8.96 -4.51
CA ILE A 318 -12.06 -8.95 -5.97
C ILE A 318 -11.69 -7.55 -6.46
N ARG A 319 -10.61 -7.41 -7.23
CA ARG A 319 -10.33 -6.15 -7.92
C ARG A 319 -11.31 -6.00 -9.08
N ALA A 320 -12.29 -5.11 -8.92
CA ALA A 320 -13.21 -4.75 -9.99
C ALA A 320 -12.49 -3.87 -11.01
N SER A 321 -12.55 -4.24 -12.30
CA SER A 321 -12.20 -3.33 -13.39
C SER A 321 -13.37 -2.35 -13.60
N ILE A 322 -13.09 -1.05 -13.52
CA ILE A 322 -14.09 -0.01 -13.76
C ILE A 322 -14.09 0.29 -15.27
N PRO A 323 -15.19 0.03 -16.00
CA PRO A 323 -15.23 0.26 -17.44
C PRO A 323 -15.29 1.76 -17.73
N GLU A 324 -14.19 2.34 -18.20
CA GLU A 324 -14.10 3.76 -18.57
C GLU A 324 -14.67 4.02 -19.98
N GLN A 325 -15.96 3.74 -20.17
CA GLN A 325 -16.65 3.87 -21.46
C GLN A 325 -17.62 5.06 -21.47
N GLY A 326 -18.02 5.49 -22.67
CA GLY A 326 -18.94 6.60 -22.87
C GLY A 326 -18.25 7.95 -22.81
N ARG A 327 -18.90 8.94 -22.21
CA ARG A 327 -18.33 10.28 -22.06
C ARG A 327 -17.42 10.33 -20.84
N VAL A 328 -16.13 10.60 -21.07
CA VAL A 328 -15.11 10.67 -20.03
C VAL A 328 -14.70 12.12 -19.80
N LEU A 329 -14.94 12.61 -18.60
CA LEU A 329 -14.56 13.94 -18.13
C LEU A 329 -13.33 13.81 -17.22
N THR A 330 -12.27 14.57 -17.51
CA THR A 330 -11.05 14.59 -16.69
C THR A 330 -10.93 15.93 -15.98
N PHE A 331 -11.02 15.89 -14.66
CA PHE A 331 -10.80 17.02 -13.78
C PHE A 331 -9.43 16.93 -13.11
N LYS A 332 -8.76 18.06 -12.89
CA LYS A 332 -7.47 18.11 -12.20
C LYS A 332 -7.36 19.24 -11.18
N ARG A 333 -6.47 19.05 -10.21
CA ARG A 333 -5.99 20.07 -9.28
C ARG A 333 -4.58 19.73 -8.80
N ALA A 334 -3.73 20.75 -8.67
CA ALA A 334 -2.34 20.55 -8.28
C ALA A 334 -2.18 20.12 -6.82
N VAL A 335 -2.82 20.82 -5.88
CA VAL A 335 -2.65 20.59 -4.43
C VAL A 335 -3.95 20.85 -3.67
N LEU A 336 -4.20 20.05 -2.63
CA LEU A 336 -5.21 20.27 -1.60
C LEU A 336 -4.58 20.03 -0.21
N VAL A 337 -4.57 21.06 0.65
CA VAL A 337 -3.90 21.04 1.97
C VAL A 337 -4.88 20.80 3.13
N ASP A 338 -6.17 21.07 2.92
CA ASP A 338 -7.25 20.80 3.87
C ASP A 338 -8.29 19.91 3.17
N ALA A 339 -8.31 18.61 3.47
CA ALA A 339 -9.27 17.65 2.89
C ALA A 339 -10.39 17.32 3.89
#